data_AF-A0A1J4KYT1-F1
#
_entry.id   AF-A0A1J4KYT1-F1
#
_cell.length_a   1.000
_cell.length_b   1.000
_cell.length_c   1.000
_cell.angle_alpha   90.00
_cell.angle_beta   90.00
_cell.angle_gamma   90.00
#
_symmetry.space_group_name_H-M   'P 1'
#
loop_
_entity.id
_entity.type
_entity.pdbx_description
1 polymer ?
#
loop_
_entity_poly.entity_id
_entity_poly.type
_entity_poly.pdbx_seq_one_letter_code
_entity_poly.pdbx_strand_id
1 'polypeptide(L)'
;MSINIKNGELQRTINSAGSKLVAVDFSNEWCPPCRAIHPFWESLVPLYPQVVFCTVMCDNCPIESSQFQVQATPTFVFIRNGQELERFSGADKNKIKQALEKHKSTFNGNGHTIGQPMNTDDFFANLQKQRHNQQQPTTQPQQPPVQQPVVQRQEINNELLQDLLEMGFEEAQIKQAYSATNGGDMDAILQYFENVQNEEEKQQTAGNSPQNSPQENSTTESTTTPEAPKQNAKQEQVASDLTKPLTPEGEKAQAELISMGYDGEFAQMAINIAGHENLSACIDIIGKIQRGEPIPMPKHRKTQAEIDAQAAHYRELLAKKREEEAKKNAPKAQAKNELERRKQVLADIEFKKKVEEQKRMQAIQDAQREKIRERLEREKVRQKIQAQREEQKRAQQKAASNSNTSSQNSNQSHNSNAASQNPPTKKVPTECTLRLQMPDGSAPIQKFTPQQTLLDVEKWIRANIPASQNKVISFEMTFPRTIFTNDHFNKSLLDLQLCPRSQLMVKLV
;
A
#
# COMPACT_ATOMS: atom_id res chain seq x y z
N MET A 1 -6.67 16.47 6.16
CA MET A 1 -6.08 15.30 5.48
C MET A 1 -7.11 14.21 5.39
N SER A 2 -6.97 13.30 4.42
CA SER A 2 -7.87 12.16 4.27
C SER A 2 -7.74 11.19 5.44
N ILE A 3 -8.78 10.39 5.66
CA ILE A 3 -8.81 9.36 6.70
C ILE A 3 -8.05 8.14 6.17
N ASN A 4 -6.95 7.77 6.83
CA ASN A 4 -6.26 6.51 6.54
C ASN A 4 -7.04 5.35 7.16
N ILE A 5 -7.53 4.47 6.31
CA ILE A 5 -8.32 3.30 6.69
C ILE A 5 -7.37 2.17 7.11
N LYS A 6 -7.75 1.44 8.16
CA LYS A 6 -7.12 0.17 8.55
C LYS A 6 -7.96 -1.01 8.09
N ASN A 7 -7.33 -2.17 7.98
CA ASN A 7 -7.95 -3.42 7.56
C ASN A 7 -9.23 -3.74 8.38
N GLY A 8 -10.36 -3.86 7.70
CA GLY A 8 -11.69 -4.10 8.27
C GLY A 8 -12.45 -2.84 8.75
N GLU A 9 -11.92 -1.63 8.61
CA GLU A 9 -12.54 -0.40 9.16
C GLU A 9 -13.34 0.41 8.13
N LEU A 10 -13.21 0.13 6.84
CA LEU A 10 -13.86 0.94 5.79
C LEU A 10 -15.39 0.91 5.91
N GLN A 11 -15.98 -0.25 6.18
CA GLN A 11 -17.42 -0.42 6.33
C GLN A 11 -18.00 0.47 7.43
N ARG A 12 -17.33 0.51 8.59
CA ARG A 12 -17.75 1.36 9.71
C ARG A 12 -17.71 2.84 9.31
N THR A 13 -16.70 3.23 8.54
CA THR A 13 -16.56 4.61 8.04
C THR A 13 -17.69 4.96 7.06
N ILE A 14 -18.04 4.05 6.15
CA ILE A 14 -19.18 4.22 5.24
C ILE A 14 -20.49 4.36 6.02
N ASN A 15 -20.74 3.48 6.98
CA ASN A 15 -21.97 3.51 7.79
C ASN A 15 -22.07 4.78 8.63
N SER A 16 -20.96 5.24 9.21
CA SER A 16 -20.90 6.44 10.05
C SER A 16 -21.01 7.74 9.24
N ALA A 17 -20.76 7.71 7.93
CA ALA A 17 -20.86 8.88 7.06
C ALA A 17 -22.32 9.31 6.80
N GLY A 18 -23.29 8.41 7.00
CA GLY A 18 -24.71 8.68 6.78
C GLY A 18 -24.98 9.09 5.33
N SER A 19 -25.56 10.28 5.13
CA SER A 19 -25.89 10.84 3.81
C SER A 19 -24.72 11.55 3.10
N LYS A 20 -23.55 11.66 3.75
CA LYS A 20 -22.36 12.27 3.14
C LYS A 20 -21.82 11.37 2.04
N LEU A 21 -21.21 12.00 1.03
CA LEU A 21 -20.45 11.26 0.02
C LEU A 21 -19.15 10.78 0.65
N VAL A 22 -18.81 9.51 0.47
CA VAL A 22 -17.53 8.90 0.85
C VAL A 22 -16.72 8.69 -0.42
N ALA A 23 -15.57 9.34 -0.53
CA ALA A 23 -14.65 9.19 -1.65
C ALA A 23 -13.42 8.42 -1.17
N VAL A 24 -13.13 7.27 -1.79
CA VAL A 24 -12.10 6.32 -1.36
C VAL A 24 -11.01 6.24 -2.42
N ASP A 25 -9.75 6.48 -2.04
CA ASP A 25 -8.54 6.23 -2.83
C ASP A 25 -7.91 4.90 -2.40
N PHE A 26 -8.03 3.88 -3.24
CA PHE A 26 -7.29 2.62 -3.10
C PHE A 26 -5.91 2.78 -3.72
N SER A 27 -4.91 2.83 -2.86
CA SER A 27 -3.55 3.28 -3.17
C SER A 27 -2.51 2.30 -2.65
N ASN A 28 -1.25 2.46 -3.09
CA ASN A 28 -0.09 1.69 -2.62
C ASN A 28 1.15 2.59 -2.54
N GLU A 29 2.04 2.36 -1.58
CA GLU A 29 3.23 3.21 -1.37
C GLU A 29 4.25 3.10 -2.51
N TRP A 30 4.45 1.88 -3.03
CA TRP A 30 5.41 1.59 -4.10
C TRP A 30 4.91 2.03 -5.48
N CYS A 31 3.62 2.30 -5.65
CA CYS A 31 2.99 2.71 -6.89
C CYS A 31 3.34 4.18 -7.27
N PRO A 32 4.09 4.43 -8.36
CA PRO A 32 4.44 5.81 -8.78
C PRO A 32 3.24 6.71 -9.11
N PRO A 33 2.21 6.29 -9.88
CA PRO A 33 1.06 7.15 -10.15
C PRO A 33 0.25 7.47 -8.88
N CYS A 34 0.24 6.57 -7.90
CA CYS A 34 -0.36 6.79 -6.59
C CYS A 34 0.34 7.93 -5.83
N ARG A 35 1.68 7.89 -5.74
CA ARG A 35 2.46 8.97 -5.12
C ARG A 35 2.29 10.31 -5.84
N ALA A 36 2.13 10.30 -7.16
CA ALA A 36 1.94 11.52 -7.94
C ALA A 36 0.56 12.16 -7.71
N ILE A 37 -0.50 11.36 -7.51
CA ILE A 37 -1.87 11.86 -7.33
C ILE A 37 -2.18 12.22 -5.87
N HIS A 38 -1.52 11.59 -4.89
CA HIS A 38 -1.81 11.76 -3.47
C HIS A 38 -1.79 13.22 -2.96
N PRO A 39 -0.82 14.09 -3.32
CA PRO A 39 -0.85 15.50 -2.88
C PRO A 39 -2.07 16.26 -3.42
N PHE A 40 -2.53 15.90 -4.62
CA PHE A 40 -3.74 16.47 -5.19
C PHE A 40 -4.99 15.96 -4.45
N TRP A 41 -5.05 14.67 -4.14
CA TRP A 41 -6.13 14.09 -3.33
C TRP A 41 -6.26 14.78 -1.96
N GLU A 42 -5.16 14.94 -1.24
CA GLU A 42 -5.12 15.63 0.06
C GLU A 42 -5.53 17.11 -0.03
N SER A 43 -5.23 17.77 -1.15
CA SER A 43 -5.64 19.17 -1.37
C SER A 43 -7.16 19.35 -1.54
N LEU A 44 -7.90 18.28 -1.89
CA LEU A 44 -9.35 18.33 -2.08
C LEU A 44 -10.12 18.27 -0.75
N VAL A 45 -9.53 17.68 0.28
CA VAL A 45 -10.16 17.53 1.61
C VAL A 45 -10.69 18.85 2.19
N PRO A 46 -9.89 19.95 2.25
CA PRO A 46 -10.40 21.23 2.73
C PRO A 46 -11.38 21.91 1.77
N LEU A 47 -11.38 21.55 0.48
CA LEU A 47 -12.25 22.16 -0.54
C LEU A 47 -13.67 21.56 -0.54
N TYR A 48 -13.83 20.33 -0.04
CA TYR A 48 -15.11 19.62 -0.01
C TYR A 48 -15.41 19.09 1.40
N PRO A 49 -15.69 19.96 2.40
CA PRO A 49 -15.95 19.55 3.79
C PRO A 49 -17.21 18.66 3.96
N GLN A 50 -18.09 18.64 2.95
CA GLN A 50 -19.26 17.77 2.89
C GLN A 50 -18.97 16.34 2.42
N VAL A 51 -17.73 16.06 1.98
CA VAL A 51 -17.27 14.76 1.49
C VAL A 51 -16.30 14.14 2.49
N VAL A 52 -16.46 12.85 2.78
CA VAL A 52 -15.54 12.07 3.60
C VAL A 52 -14.50 11.45 2.68
N PHE A 53 -13.26 11.95 2.75
CA PHE A 53 -12.14 11.39 1.98
C PHE A 53 -11.44 10.30 2.77
N CYS A 54 -11.27 9.14 2.15
CA CYS A 54 -10.61 7.98 2.72
C CYS A 54 -9.45 7.55 1.81
N THR A 55 -8.35 7.10 2.40
CA THR A 55 -7.25 6.46 1.69
C THR A 55 -7.07 5.05 2.26
N VAL A 56 -7.05 4.06 1.37
CA VAL A 56 -6.89 2.63 1.70
C VAL A 56 -5.59 2.16 1.08
N MET A 57 -4.63 1.74 1.90
CA MET A 57 -3.39 1.13 1.42
C MET A 57 -3.65 -0.36 1.17
N CYS A 58 -3.72 -0.79 -0.10
CA CYS A 58 -4.21 -2.11 -0.47
C CYS A 58 -3.37 -3.23 0.15
N ASP A 59 -2.04 -3.05 0.23
CA ASP A 59 -1.13 -4.01 0.85
C ASP A 59 -1.40 -4.22 2.35
N ASN A 60 -1.86 -3.17 3.05
CA ASN A 60 -2.14 -3.21 4.48
C ASN A 60 -3.63 -3.50 4.78
N CYS A 61 -4.48 -3.50 3.77
CA CYS A 61 -5.94 -3.64 3.86
C CYS A 61 -6.45 -4.68 2.84
N PRO A 62 -6.05 -5.97 2.97
CA PRO A 62 -6.45 -7.03 2.04
C PRO A 62 -7.95 -7.31 2.03
N ILE A 63 -8.66 -7.04 3.13
CA ILE A 63 -10.12 -7.25 3.21
C ILE A 63 -10.82 -6.27 2.27
N GLU A 64 -10.53 -4.97 2.41
CA GLU A 64 -11.11 -3.93 1.57
C GLU A 64 -10.73 -4.10 0.10
N SER A 65 -9.44 -4.32 -0.20
CA SER A 65 -9.00 -4.44 -1.59
C SER A 65 -9.63 -5.64 -2.31
N SER A 66 -9.79 -6.77 -1.61
CA SER A 66 -10.49 -7.95 -2.11
C SER A 66 -11.99 -7.70 -2.28
N GLN A 67 -12.66 -7.17 -1.26
CA GLN A 67 -14.10 -6.92 -1.30
C GLN A 67 -14.51 -5.89 -2.37
N PHE A 68 -13.69 -4.86 -2.60
CA PHE A 68 -13.87 -3.90 -3.68
C PHE A 68 -13.32 -4.37 -5.04
N GLN A 69 -12.74 -5.58 -5.10
CA GLN A 69 -12.13 -6.18 -6.28
C GLN A 69 -11.14 -5.24 -6.98
N VAL A 70 -10.25 -4.61 -6.22
CA VAL A 70 -9.27 -3.65 -6.73
C VAL A 70 -8.20 -4.40 -7.54
N GLN A 71 -8.19 -4.19 -8.86
CA GLN A 71 -7.23 -4.83 -9.78
C GLN A 71 -6.00 -3.96 -10.07
N ALA A 72 -6.12 -2.64 -9.88
CA ALA A 72 -5.06 -1.68 -10.19
C ALA A 72 -5.11 -0.50 -9.22
N THR A 73 -3.95 0.07 -8.90
CA THR A 73 -3.84 1.28 -8.07
C THR A 73 -3.24 2.45 -8.87
N PRO A 74 -3.70 3.69 -8.66
CA PRO A 74 -4.79 4.06 -7.77
C PRO A 74 -6.17 3.71 -8.37
N THR A 75 -7.13 3.33 -7.53
CA THR A 75 -8.55 3.19 -7.90
C THR A 75 -9.39 4.07 -6.99
N PHE A 76 -10.27 4.86 -7.59
CA PHE A 76 -11.15 5.78 -6.87
C PHE A 76 -12.58 5.23 -6.89
N VAL A 77 -13.22 5.24 -5.72
CA VAL A 77 -14.60 4.77 -5.54
C VAL A 77 -15.40 5.82 -4.76
N PHE A 78 -16.58 6.17 -5.27
CA PHE A 78 -17.47 7.16 -4.68
C PHE A 78 -18.74 6.46 -4.18
N ILE A 79 -19.05 6.61 -2.89
CA ILE A 79 -20.08 5.85 -2.18
C ILE A 79 -20.99 6.81 -1.43
N ARG A 80 -22.31 6.58 -1.47
CA ARG A 80 -23.27 7.30 -0.62
C ARG A 80 -24.42 6.37 -0.25
N ASN A 81 -24.91 6.45 0.99
CA ASN A 81 -26.02 5.61 1.48
C ASN A 81 -25.81 4.12 1.22
N GLY A 82 -24.56 3.64 1.34
CA GLY A 82 -24.24 2.25 1.07
C GLY A 82 -24.36 1.82 -0.40
N GLN A 83 -24.31 2.74 -1.36
CA GLN A 83 -24.29 2.45 -2.79
C GLN A 83 -23.03 3.04 -3.45
N GLU A 84 -22.35 2.24 -4.28
CA GLU A 84 -21.29 2.70 -5.15
C GLU A 84 -21.90 3.49 -6.31
N LEU A 85 -21.59 4.79 -6.38
CA LEU A 85 -22.12 5.71 -7.39
C LEU A 85 -21.23 5.74 -8.65
N GLU A 86 -19.91 5.66 -8.45
CA GLU A 86 -18.93 5.79 -9.52
C GLU A 86 -17.59 5.17 -9.12
N ARG A 87 -16.92 4.52 -10.08
CA ARG A 87 -15.57 3.99 -9.91
C ARG A 87 -14.73 4.22 -11.15
N PHE A 88 -13.44 4.43 -10.97
CA PHE A 88 -12.46 4.38 -12.06
C PHE A 88 -11.04 4.13 -11.52
N SER A 89 -10.18 3.58 -12.37
CA SER A 89 -8.77 3.36 -12.07
C SER A 89 -7.87 4.35 -12.81
N GLY A 90 -6.70 4.63 -12.25
CA GLY A 90 -5.68 5.50 -12.81
C GLY A 90 -5.62 6.90 -12.17
N ALA A 91 -4.43 7.50 -12.20
CA ALA A 91 -4.14 8.81 -11.61
C ALA A 91 -4.64 9.98 -12.47
N ASP A 92 -5.97 10.13 -12.58
CA ASP A 92 -6.62 11.17 -13.39
C ASP A 92 -7.29 12.25 -12.54
N LYS A 93 -6.66 13.43 -12.47
CA LYS A 93 -7.16 14.59 -11.70
C LYS A 93 -8.52 15.08 -12.20
N ASN A 94 -8.79 14.99 -13.50
CA ASN A 94 -10.02 15.53 -14.08
C ASN A 94 -11.21 14.65 -13.74
N LYS A 95 -11.05 13.32 -13.83
CA LYS A 95 -12.09 12.37 -13.41
C LYS A 95 -12.45 12.50 -11.93
N ILE A 96 -11.46 12.69 -11.06
CA ILE A 96 -11.70 12.92 -9.62
C ILE A 96 -12.56 14.17 -9.42
N LYS A 97 -12.21 15.29 -10.06
CA LYS A 97 -13.00 16.54 -9.96
C LYS A 97 -14.41 16.37 -10.52
N GLN A 98 -14.55 15.72 -11.67
CA GLN A 98 -15.85 15.49 -12.31
C GLN A 98 -16.75 14.63 -11.42
N ALA A 99 -16.23 13.53 -10.86
CA ALA A 99 -16.99 12.68 -9.95
C ALA A 99 -17.40 13.43 -8.66
N LEU A 100 -16.50 14.22 -8.08
CA LEU A 100 -16.84 15.06 -6.92
C LEU A 100 -17.93 16.07 -7.26
N GLU A 101 -17.79 16.82 -8.36
CA GLU A 101 -18.77 17.82 -8.78
C GLU A 101 -20.13 17.22 -9.12
N LYS A 102 -20.14 16.04 -9.73
CA LYS A 102 -21.35 15.29 -10.08
C LYS A 102 -22.11 14.80 -8.83
N HIS A 103 -21.38 14.36 -7.81
CA HIS A 103 -21.97 13.70 -6.63
C HIS A 103 -21.95 14.54 -5.33
N LYS A 104 -21.42 15.77 -5.35
CA LYS A 104 -21.31 16.62 -4.14
C LYS A 104 -22.65 17.05 -3.55
N SER A 105 -23.71 17.11 -4.36
CA SER A 105 -25.04 17.57 -3.92
C SER A 105 -25.78 16.48 -3.13
N THR A 106 -26.29 16.82 -1.94
CA THR A 106 -26.99 15.90 -1.03
C THR A 106 -28.48 15.73 -1.37
N PHE A 107 -28.99 16.37 -2.43
CA PHE A 107 -30.44 16.49 -2.63
C PHE A 107 -30.90 15.97 -4.00
N ASN A 108 -31.46 14.75 -4.00
CA ASN A 108 -32.59 14.40 -4.86
C ASN A 108 -33.74 14.02 -3.92
N GLY A 109 -34.72 14.91 -3.81
CA GLY A 109 -35.92 14.68 -3.02
C GLY A 109 -36.71 13.48 -3.55
N ASN A 110 -36.74 12.42 -2.74
CA ASN A 110 -37.91 11.56 -2.56
C ASN A 110 -38.07 11.43 -1.05
N GLY A 111 -39.09 12.07 -0.50
CA GLY A 111 -39.34 12.14 0.94
C GLY A 111 -39.35 10.75 1.56
N HIS A 112 -38.38 10.49 2.44
CA HIS A 112 -38.39 9.31 3.30
C HIS A 112 -39.01 9.71 4.64
N THR A 113 -40.07 8.99 4.99
CA THR A 113 -40.79 9.06 6.26
C THR A 113 -39.83 8.88 7.43
N ILE A 114 -40.00 9.69 8.48
CA ILE A 114 -39.30 9.55 9.76
C ILE A 114 -39.70 8.20 10.36
N GLY A 115 -38.84 7.18 10.22
CA GLY A 115 -39.13 5.88 10.82
C GLY A 115 -38.38 4.65 10.31
N GLN A 116 -37.52 4.72 9.28
CA GLN A 116 -36.74 3.52 8.92
C GLN A 116 -35.53 3.33 9.84
N PRO A 117 -35.28 2.10 10.34
CA PRO A 117 -34.10 1.80 11.12
C PRO A 117 -32.85 2.06 10.28
N MET A 118 -31.80 2.60 10.93
CA MET A 118 -30.45 2.71 10.37
C MET A 118 -30.13 1.45 9.57
N ASN A 119 -29.77 1.62 8.30
CA ASN A 119 -29.49 0.52 7.40
C ASN A 119 -28.30 -0.30 7.97
N THR A 120 -28.61 -1.43 8.60
CA THR A 120 -27.63 -2.40 9.11
C THR A 120 -27.15 -3.35 8.01
N ASP A 121 -27.60 -3.16 6.77
CA ASP A 121 -27.23 -4.05 5.67
C ASP A 121 -25.74 -3.92 5.36
N ASP A 122 -25.10 -5.06 5.24
CA ASP A 122 -23.70 -5.19 4.87
C ASP A 122 -23.49 -4.59 3.47
N PHE A 123 -22.88 -3.40 3.41
CA PHE A 123 -22.53 -2.68 2.17
C PHE A 123 -21.91 -3.62 1.13
N PHE A 124 -21.06 -4.54 1.57
CA PHE A 124 -20.36 -5.47 0.70
C PHE A 124 -21.27 -6.55 0.13
N ALA A 125 -22.24 -7.02 0.91
CA ALA A 125 -23.26 -7.94 0.41
C ALA A 125 -24.09 -7.29 -0.70
N ASN A 126 -24.43 -6.00 -0.55
CA ASN A 126 -25.15 -5.24 -1.59
C ASN A 126 -24.29 -4.95 -2.83
N LEU A 127 -23.01 -4.61 -2.64
CA LEU A 127 -22.06 -4.41 -3.74
C LEU A 127 -21.89 -5.68 -4.59
N GLN A 128 -21.76 -6.85 -3.96
CA GLN A 128 -21.63 -8.13 -4.66
C GLN A 128 -22.91 -8.53 -5.41
N LYS A 129 -24.09 -8.27 -4.83
CA LYS A 129 -25.39 -8.49 -5.50
C LYS A 129 -25.57 -7.61 -6.73
N GLN A 130 -25.20 -6.33 -6.66
CA GLN A 130 -25.29 -5.40 -7.80
C GLN A 130 -24.37 -5.83 -8.96
N ARG A 131 -23.18 -6.36 -8.66
CA ARG A 131 -22.25 -6.84 -9.70
C ARG A 131 -22.70 -8.13 -10.39
N HIS A 132 -23.35 -9.05 -9.65
CA HIS A 132 -23.96 -10.24 -10.26
C HIS A 132 -25.12 -9.86 -11.22
N ASN A 133 -25.80 -8.75 -10.95
CA ASN A 133 -26.94 -8.30 -11.76
C ASN A 133 -26.55 -7.48 -13.01
N GLN A 134 -25.28 -7.08 -13.17
CA GLN A 134 -24.78 -6.30 -14.32
C GLN A 134 -24.14 -7.14 -15.43
N GLN A 135 -24.07 -8.48 -15.30
CA GLN A 135 -23.43 -9.37 -16.29
C GLN A 135 -24.40 -10.11 -17.23
N GLN A 136 -25.67 -9.70 -17.34
CA GLN A 136 -26.53 -10.18 -18.44
C GLN A 136 -26.46 -9.22 -19.65
N PRO A 137 -26.15 -9.70 -20.87
CA PRO A 137 -26.21 -8.88 -22.07
C PRO A 137 -27.67 -8.59 -22.46
N THR A 138 -27.94 -7.32 -22.79
CA THR A 138 -29.19 -6.85 -23.39
C THR A 138 -29.50 -7.57 -24.71
N THR A 139 -30.74 -8.04 -24.89
CA THR A 139 -31.29 -8.42 -26.22
C THR A 139 -32.66 -7.75 -26.47
N GLN A 140 -32.90 -7.34 -27.71
CA GLN A 140 -34.14 -6.78 -28.29
C GLN A 140 -35.08 -7.93 -28.78
N PRO A 141 -36.38 -7.72 -29.15
CA PRO A 141 -37.56 -8.03 -28.30
C PRO A 141 -38.57 -9.12 -28.80
N GLN A 142 -39.42 -9.60 -27.84
CA GLN A 142 -40.76 -10.28 -27.92
C GLN A 142 -40.86 -11.78 -28.38
N GLN A 143 -41.66 -12.73 -27.83
CA GLN A 143 -42.58 -12.90 -26.65
C GLN A 143 -42.98 -14.45 -26.51
N PRO A 144 -43.84 -14.93 -25.56
CA PRO A 144 -43.62 -16.07 -24.61
C PRO A 144 -44.55 -17.34 -24.85
N PRO A 145 -44.85 -18.33 -23.93
CA PRO A 145 -44.53 -18.52 -22.48
C PRO A 145 -44.21 -19.96 -21.94
N VAL A 146 -43.93 -20.02 -20.60
CA VAL A 146 -44.06 -21.14 -19.59
C VAL A 146 -42.90 -22.19 -19.50
N GLN A 147 -42.24 -22.59 -18.38
CA GLN A 147 -42.25 -22.39 -16.90
C GLN A 147 -40.84 -22.78 -16.29
N GLN A 148 -40.62 -22.40 -15.01
CA GLN A 148 -39.46 -22.41 -14.06
C GLN A 148 -38.77 -23.79 -13.68
N PRO A 149 -37.72 -23.93 -12.77
CA PRO A 149 -36.75 -23.01 -12.06
C PRO A 149 -35.26 -23.56 -11.75
N VAL A 150 -34.43 -22.74 -11.04
CA VAL A 150 -33.30 -23.02 -10.04
C VAL A 150 -31.79 -23.17 -10.43
N VAL A 151 -30.95 -22.39 -9.68
CA VAL A 151 -29.50 -22.39 -9.26
C VAL A 151 -28.55 -23.54 -9.65
N GLN A 152 -27.28 -23.26 -10.04
CA GLN A 152 -26.22 -24.28 -10.17
C GLN A 152 -24.97 -24.09 -9.29
N ARG A 153 -24.71 -25.17 -8.54
CA ARG A 153 -23.58 -25.54 -7.69
C ARG A 153 -22.49 -26.14 -8.61
N GLN A 154 -21.19 -26.04 -8.31
CA GLN A 154 -20.16 -26.67 -9.17
C GLN A 154 -20.41 -28.19 -9.27
N GLU A 155 -20.66 -28.67 -10.49
CA GLU A 155 -21.10 -30.04 -10.78
C GLU A 155 -19.88 -30.97 -10.94
N ILE A 156 -20.00 -32.18 -10.38
CA ILE A 156 -19.03 -33.26 -10.54
C ILE A 156 -19.04 -33.69 -12.01
N ASN A 157 -17.88 -33.88 -12.62
CA ASN A 157 -17.80 -34.38 -14.00
C ASN A 157 -18.54 -35.72 -14.12
N ASN A 158 -19.48 -35.82 -15.06
CA ASN A 158 -20.39 -36.97 -15.18
C ASN A 158 -19.67 -38.31 -15.39
N GLU A 159 -18.52 -38.33 -16.08
CA GLU A 159 -17.71 -39.54 -16.25
C GLU A 159 -17.16 -40.05 -14.91
N LEU A 160 -16.62 -39.15 -14.07
CA LEU A 160 -16.09 -39.47 -12.75
C LEU A 160 -17.18 -39.98 -11.79
N LEU A 161 -18.38 -39.40 -11.87
CA LEU A 161 -19.52 -39.82 -11.07
C LEU A 161 -20.01 -41.22 -11.46
N GLN A 162 -20.02 -41.54 -12.76
CA GLN A 162 -20.46 -42.83 -13.28
C GLN A 162 -19.51 -43.95 -12.84
N ASP A 163 -18.19 -43.73 -12.96
CA ASP A 163 -17.16 -44.73 -12.60
C ASP A 163 -17.21 -45.07 -11.10
N LEU A 164 -17.43 -44.08 -10.23
CA LEU A 164 -17.55 -44.27 -8.78
C LEU A 164 -18.84 -45.02 -8.37
N LEU A 165 -19.94 -44.78 -9.07
CA LEU A 165 -21.20 -45.50 -8.85
C LEU A 165 -21.08 -46.96 -9.30
N GLU A 166 -20.38 -47.23 -10.41
CA GLU A 166 -20.17 -48.59 -10.92
C GLU A 166 -19.23 -49.40 -10.01
N MET A 167 -18.30 -48.75 -9.32
CA MET A 167 -17.50 -49.34 -8.24
C MET A 167 -18.28 -49.58 -6.93
N GLY A 168 -19.55 -49.17 -6.86
CA GLY A 168 -20.46 -49.46 -5.75
C GLY A 168 -20.52 -48.43 -4.63
N PHE A 169 -19.95 -47.23 -4.82
CA PHE A 169 -20.05 -46.13 -3.85
C PHE A 169 -21.37 -45.37 -3.98
N GLU A 170 -21.91 -44.88 -2.86
CA GLU A 170 -23.20 -44.18 -2.87
C GLU A 170 -23.05 -42.71 -3.30
N GLU A 171 -23.98 -42.20 -4.11
CA GLU A 171 -23.90 -40.86 -4.74
C GLU A 171 -23.71 -39.72 -3.72
N ALA A 172 -24.30 -39.86 -2.52
CA ALA A 172 -24.15 -38.90 -1.44
C ALA A 172 -22.73 -38.87 -0.87
N GLN A 173 -22.11 -40.05 -0.71
CA GLN A 173 -20.74 -40.19 -0.23
C GLN A 173 -19.75 -39.62 -1.24
N ILE A 174 -19.99 -39.84 -2.55
CA ILE A 174 -19.18 -39.29 -3.64
C ILE A 174 -19.22 -37.75 -3.63
N LYS A 175 -20.40 -37.15 -3.49
CA LYS A 175 -20.56 -35.69 -3.41
C LYS A 175 -19.85 -35.09 -2.20
N GLN A 176 -19.91 -35.78 -1.06
CA GLN A 176 -19.20 -35.36 0.14
C GLN A 176 -17.68 -35.44 -0.05
N ALA A 177 -17.16 -36.57 -0.53
CA ALA A 177 -15.74 -36.76 -0.80
C ALA A 177 -15.21 -35.74 -1.82
N TYR A 178 -15.94 -35.49 -2.91
CA TYR A 178 -15.59 -34.49 -3.93
C TYR A 178 -15.52 -33.07 -3.37
N SER A 179 -16.44 -32.71 -2.46
CA SER A 179 -16.38 -31.42 -1.78
C SER A 179 -15.23 -31.34 -0.77
N ALA A 180 -14.93 -32.44 -0.07
CA ALA A 180 -13.87 -32.51 0.95
C ALA A 180 -12.47 -32.49 0.33
N THR A 181 -12.30 -33.05 -0.87
CA THR A 181 -11.06 -32.98 -1.65
C THR A 181 -10.97 -31.72 -2.52
N ASN A 182 -11.98 -30.84 -2.46
CA ASN A 182 -12.08 -29.60 -3.23
C ASN A 182 -12.00 -29.83 -4.76
N GLY A 183 -12.73 -30.83 -5.25
CA GLY A 183 -12.78 -31.21 -6.66
C GLY A 183 -11.67 -32.16 -7.11
N GLY A 184 -11.18 -33.01 -6.21
CA GLY A 184 -10.13 -34.00 -6.49
C GLY A 184 -10.54 -35.05 -7.53
N ASP A 185 -9.55 -35.75 -8.08
CA ASP A 185 -9.73 -36.83 -9.06
C ASP A 185 -10.09 -38.16 -8.38
N MET A 186 -10.29 -39.21 -9.20
CA MET A 186 -10.73 -40.54 -8.74
C MET A 186 -9.87 -41.09 -7.60
N ASP A 187 -8.55 -40.96 -7.71
CA ASP A 187 -7.60 -41.51 -6.75
C ASP A 187 -7.68 -40.77 -5.39
N ALA A 188 -7.83 -39.44 -5.43
CA ALA A 188 -8.04 -38.63 -4.23
C ALA A 188 -9.36 -38.97 -3.51
N ILE A 189 -10.42 -39.30 -4.28
CA ILE A 189 -11.73 -39.68 -3.73
C ILE A 189 -11.68 -41.09 -3.12
N LEU A 190 -11.03 -42.05 -3.79
CA LEU A 190 -10.86 -43.41 -3.26
C LEU A 190 -10.00 -43.43 -2.01
N GLN A 191 -8.92 -42.66 -1.97
CA GLN A 191 -8.07 -42.53 -0.78
C GLN A 191 -8.83 -41.87 0.38
N TYR A 192 -9.75 -40.95 0.10
CA TYR A 192 -10.65 -40.38 1.11
C TYR A 192 -11.56 -41.46 1.71
N PHE A 193 -12.13 -42.35 0.90
CA PHE A 193 -12.96 -43.45 1.40
C PHE A 193 -12.18 -44.49 2.20
N GLU A 194 -10.97 -44.85 1.76
CA GLU A 194 -10.12 -45.79 2.48
C GLU A 194 -9.70 -45.26 3.87
N ASN A 195 -9.44 -43.95 3.97
CA ASN A 195 -9.14 -43.30 5.25
C ASN A 195 -10.37 -43.25 6.18
N VAL A 196 -11.57 -43.03 5.63
CA VAL A 196 -12.81 -42.98 6.41
C VAL A 196 -13.20 -44.39 6.93
N GLN A 197 -13.03 -45.44 6.12
CA GLN A 197 -13.29 -46.82 6.54
C GLN A 197 -12.35 -47.28 7.66
N ASN A 198 -11.07 -46.89 7.62
CA ASN A 198 -10.09 -47.18 8.68
C ASN A 198 -10.38 -46.46 10.01
N GLU A 199 -11.07 -45.31 9.98
CA GLU A 199 -11.51 -44.56 11.16
C GLU A 199 -12.77 -45.17 11.80
N GLU A 200 -13.68 -45.73 10.99
CA GLU A 200 -14.93 -46.36 11.45
C GLU A 200 -14.70 -47.73 12.10
N GLU A 201 -13.75 -48.54 11.61
CA GLU A 201 -13.40 -49.82 12.26
C GLU A 201 -12.71 -49.62 13.62
N LYS A 202 -12.05 -48.48 13.85
CA LYS A 202 -11.45 -48.15 15.16
C LYS A 202 -12.47 -47.78 16.23
N GLN A 203 -13.71 -47.46 15.85
CA GLN A 203 -14.73 -46.96 16.78
C GLN A 203 -15.82 -48.00 17.11
N GLN A 204 -15.81 -49.19 16.48
CA GLN A 204 -16.82 -50.24 16.75
C GLN A 204 -16.37 -51.38 17.67
N THR A 205 -15.13 -51.37 18.20
CA THR A 205 -14.71 -52.30 19.26
C THR A 205 -14.66 -51.65 20.64
N ALA A 206 -15.73 -50.95 21.09
CA ALA A 206 -15.90 -50.64 22.52
C ALA A 206 -17.33 -50.19 22.84
N GLY A 207 -18.25 -51.13 22.94
CA GLY A 207 -19.59 -50.86 23.46
C GLY A 207 -20.32 -52.12 23.92
N ASN A 208 -20.00 -52.63 25.11
CA ASN A 208 -20.94 -53.37 25.96
C ASN A 208 -20.52 -53.30 27.45
N SER A 209 -21.46 -52.86 28.30
CA SER A 209 -21.44 -52.88 29.79
C SER A 209 -21.54 -54.33 30.35
N PRO A 210 -21.33 -54.68 31.66
CA PRO A 210 -21.64 -53.93 32.90
C PRO A 210 -20.72 -54.15 34.16
N GLN A 211 -21.04 -53.41 35.26
CA GLN A 211 -20.81 -53.68 36.70
C GLN A 211 -19.51 -54.34 37.22
N ASN A 212 -18.73 -53.61 38.05
CA ASN A 212 -18.45 -53.89 39.48
C ASN A 212 -17.32 -52.98 40.03
N SER A 213 -17.48 -52.50 41.27
CA SER A 213 -16.37 -52.18 42.20
C SER A 213 -15.94 -53.47 42.93
N PRO A 214 -14.83 -53.58 43.71
CA PRO A 214 -13.98 -52.54 44.33
C PRO A 214 -12.45 -52.82 44.42
N GLN A 215 -11.71 -51.85 45.01
CA GLN A 215 -10.37 -51.96 45.68
C GLN A 215 -9.15 -52.29 44.78
N GLU A 216 -7.91 -51.82 44.98
CA GLU A 216 -7.20 -51.22 46.11
C GLU A 216 -5.83 -50.67 45.63
N ASN A 217 -5.29 -49.64 46.31
CA ASN A 217 -3.86 -49.29 46.52
C ASN A 217 -2.92 -49.08 45.30
N SER A 218 -1.93 -48.17 45.26
CA SER A 218 -1.21 -47.43 46.31
C SER A 218 -0.29 -46.37 45.64
N THR A 219 -0.22 -45.20 46.27
CA THR A 219 0.98 -44.38 46.55
C THR A 219 1.95 -43.99 45.42
N THR A 220 2.12 -42.68 45.20
CA THR A 220 3.43 -42.01 45.37
C THR A 220 3.28 -40.49 45.39
N GLU A 221 3.85 -39.90 46.43
CA GLU A 221 3.98 -38.47 46.70
C GLU A 221 4.93 -37.79 45.70
N SER A 222 4.71 -36.50 45.41
CA SER A 222 5.69 -35.42 45.60
C SER A 222 5.22 -34.09 44.99
N THR A 223 4.85 -33.16 45.87
CA THR A 223 5.27 -31.74 45.90
C THR A 223 5.41 -30.98 44.58
N THR A 224 4.50 -30.01 44.34
CA THR A 224 4.82 -28.56 44.36
C THR A 224 3.56 -27.72 44.11
N THR A 225 3.40 -26.71 44.97
CA THR A 225 2.32 -25.71 45.07
C THR A 225 2.18 -24.86 43.79
N PRO A 226 0.94 -24.44 43.42
CA PRO A 226 0.66 -23.01 43.49
C PRO A 226 -0.72 -22.66 44.09
N GLU A 227 -0.66 -21.72 45.03
CA GLU A 227 -1.61 -20.69 45.45
C GLU A 227 -2.45 -20.12 44.27
N ALA A 228 -3.76 -19.87 44.29
CA ALA A 228 -4.87 -19.82 45.26
C ALA A 228 -6.22 -20.04 44.51
N PRO A 229 -7.39 -20.02 45.17
CA PRO A 229 -8.23 -18.84 44.93
C PRO A 229 -8.98 -18.27 46.14
N LYS A 230 -8.94 -16.93 46.16
CA LYS A 230 -9.61 -15.96 47.03
C LYS A 230 -11.14 -16.07 46.97
N GLN A 231 -11.74 -16.98 47.73
CA GLN A 231 -13.18 -16.93 48.04
C GLN A 231 -13.48 -16.70 49.53
N ASN A 232 -12.55 -17.02 50.44
CA ASN A 232 -12.81 -16.96 51.87
C ASN A 232 -12.77 -15.52 52.48
N ALA A 233 -11.88 -14.66 51.96
CA ALA A 233 -11.67 -13.31 52.52
C ALA A 233 -12.89 -12.38 52.43
N LYS A 234 -13.77 -12.60 51.43
CA LYS A 234 -14.91 -11.72 51.17
C LYS A 234 -16.11 -12.04 52.08
N GLN A 235 -16.28 -13.30 52.47
CA GLN A 235 -17.31 -13.71 53.44
C GLN A 235 -16.90 -13.32 54.87
N GLU A 236 -15.60 -13.46 55.18
CA GLU A 236 -15.03 -13.10 56.48
C GLU A 236 -15.02 -11.58 56.71
N GLN A 237 -14.75 -10.77 55.67
CA GLN A 237 -14.90 -9.31 55.72
C GLN A 237 -16.36 -8.86 55.92
N VAL A 238 -17.32 -9.50 55.24
CA VAL A 238 -18.75 -9.17 55.39
C VAL A 238 -19.25 -9.50 56.80
N ALA A 239 -18.83 -10.63 57.38
CA ALA A 239 -19.12 -10.97 58.77
C ALA A 239 -18.51 -9.97 59.77
N SER A 240 -17.30 -9.47 59.49
CA SER A 240 -16.62 -8.47 60.32
C SER A 240 -17.24 -7.07 60.25
N ASP A 241 -17.85 -6.71 59.11
CA ASP A 241 -18.54 -5.42 58.95
C ASP A 241 -19.91 -5.39 59.66
N LEU A 242 -20.56 -6.55 59.82
CA LEU A 242 -21.84 -6.70 60.54
C LEU A 242 -21.70 -6.54 62.06
N THR A 243 -20.54 -6.88 62.62
CA THR A 243 -20.26 -6.86 64.07
C THR A 243 -19.34 -5.72 64.50
N LYS A 244 -19.06 -4.77 63.59
CA LYS A 244 -18.20 -3.63 63.86
C LYS A 244 -18.79 -2.75 64.99
N PRO A 245 -17.96 -2.24 65.92
CA PRO A 245 -18.43 -1.33 66.96
C PRO A 245 -19.05 -0.07 66.36
N LEU A 246 -20.16 0.37 66.96
CA LEU A 246 -20.93 1.54 66.52
C LEU A 246 -20.14 2.83 66.72
N THR A 247 -20.50 3.84 65.93
CA THR A 247 -20.15 5.23 66.25
C THR A 247 -20.95 5.68 67.49
N PRO A 248 -20.53 6.75 68.20
CA PRO A 248 -21.24 7.27 69.37
C PRO A 248 -22.72 7.61 69.09
N GLU A 249 -23.05 8.01 67.87
CA GLU A 249 -24.41 8.25 67.41
C GLU A 249 -25.18 6.93 67.16
N GLY A 250 -24.47 5.91 66.68
CA GLY A 250 -25.02 4.56 66.51
C GLY A 250 -25.30 3.86 67.84
N GLU A 251 -24.47 4.06 68.86
CA GLU A 251 -24.71 3.53 70.22
C GLU A 251 -25.99 4.13 70.84
N LYS A 252 -26.27 5.42 70.57
CA LYS A 252 -27.53 6.06 70.99
C LYS A 252 -28.74 5.45 70.29
N ALA A 253 -28.66 5.25 68.98
CA ALA A 253 -29.72 4.60 68.22
C ALA A 253 -29.92 3.14 68.65
N GLN A 254 -28.85 2.43 69.00
CA GLN A 254 -28.91 1.08 69.55
C GLN A 254 -29.60 1.05 70.91
N ALA A 255 -29.26 1.98 71.80
CA ALA A 255 -29.92 2.12 73.10
C ALA A 255 -31.43 2.43 72.95
N GLU A 256 -31.80 3.22 71.95
CA GLU A 256 -33.20 3.51 71.62
C GLU A 256 -33.95 2.25 71.12
N LEU A 257 -33.34 1.45 70.24
CA LEU A 257 -33.93 0.17 69.79
C LEU A 257 -34.05 -0.85 70.93
N ILE A 258 -33.05 -0.93 71.81
CA ILE A 258 -33.10 -1.78 73.00
C ILE A 258 -34.23 -1.31 73.94
N SER A 259 -34.39 0.00 74.12
CA SER A 259 -35.49 0.57 74.89
C SER A 259 -36.87 0.29 74.27
N MET A 260 -36.95 0.09 72.95
CA MET A 260 -38.16 -0.34 72.23
C MET A 260 -38.41 -1.86 72.31
N GLY A 261 -37.52 -2.61 72.97
CA GLY A 261 -37.65 -4.05 73.21
C GLY A 261 -36.98 -4.95 72.17
N TYR A 262 -36.14 -4.40 71.30
CA TYR A 262 -35.38 -5.19 70.33
C TYR A 262 -34.05 -5.70 70.91
N ASP A 263 -33.60 -6.86 70.45
CA ASP A 263 -32.33 -7.46 70.87
C ASP A 263 -31.13 -6.57 70.47
N GLY A 264 -30.17 -6.42 71.39
CA GLY A 264 -29.03 -5.53 71.21
C GLY A 264 -28.09 -5.94 70.07
N GLU A 265 -27.95 -7.25 69.80
CA GLU A 265 -27.11 -7.76 68.71
C GLU A 265 -27.80 -7.56 67.35
N PHE A 266 -29.11 -7.79 67.28
CA PHE A 266 -29.87 -7.50 66.06
C PHE A 266 -29.98 -6.00 65.78
N ALA A 267 -30.10 -5.18 66.82
CA ALA A 267 -30.06 -3.72 66.69
C ALA A 267 -28.70 -3.24 66.16
N GLN A 268 -27.60 -3.76 66.70
CA GLN A 268 -26.24 -3.51 66.23
C GLN A 268 -26.06 -3.87 64.75
N MET A 269 -26.50 -5.06 64.36
CA MET A 269 -26.41 -5.54 62.98
C MET A 269 -27.25 -4.67 62.03
N ALA A 270 -28.47 -4.32 62.43
CA ALA A 270 -29.36 -3.49 61.63
C ALA A 270 -28.81 -2.07 61.42
N ILE A 271 -28.21 -1.48 62.44
CA ILE A 271 -27.58 -0.15 62.35
C ILE A 271 -26.33 -0.19 61.44
N ASN A 272 -25.52 -1.26 61.51
CA ASN A 272 -24.36 -1.41 60.62
C ASN A 272 -24.76 -1.58 59.14
N ILE A 273 -26.00 -2.02 58.86
CA ILE A 273 -26.52 -2.21 57.51
C ILE A 273 -27.24 -0.96 56.97
N ALA A 274 -28.15 -0.37 57.75
CA ALA A 274 -29.00 0.75 57.31
C ALA A 274 -28.49 2.14 57.73
N GLY A 275 -27.55 2.20 58.67
CA GLY A 275 -27.10 3.44 59.30
C GLY A 275 -28.00 3.90 60.46
N HIS A 276 -27.42 4.65 61.40
CA HIS A 276 -28.09 5.10 62.64
C HIS A 276 -29.15 6.20 62.42
N GLU A 277 -29.26 6.74 61.20
CA GLU A 277 -30.16 7.85 60.88
C GLU A 277 -31.61 7.40 60.62
N ASN A 278 -31.83 6.12 60.32
CA ASN A 278 -33.15 5.59 59.97
C ASN A 278 -33.54 4.41 60.86
N LEU A 279 -34.11 4.72 62.01
CA LEU A 279 -34.59 3.73 62.98
C LEU A 279 -35.64 2.78 62.38
N SER A 280 -36.55 3.30 61.54
CA SER A 280 -37.57 2.49 60.86
C SER A 280 -36.96 1.43 59.94
N ALA A 281 -35.90 1.77 59.20
CA ALA A 281 -35.20 0.83 58.34
C ALA A 281 -34.45 -0.22 59.16
N CYS A 282 -33.94 0.15 60.33
CA CYS A 282 -33.33 -0.79 61.27
C CYS A 282 -34.36 -1.79 61.81
N ILE A 283 -35.55 -1.34 62.20
CA ILE A 283 -36.65 -2.20 62.67
C ILE A 283 -37.08 -3.19 61.58
N ASP A 284 -37.20 -2.75 60.33
CA ASP A 284 -37.53 -3.63 59.21
C ASP A 284 -36.46 -4.72 59.00
N ILE A 285 -35.19 -4.38 59.16
CA ILE A 285 -34.07 -5.32 59.06
C ILE A 285 -34.07 -6.31 60.23
N ILE A 286 -34.30 -5.85 61.46
CA ILE A 286 -34.44 -6.73 62.64
C ILE A 286 -35.59 -7.72 62.42
N GLY A 287 -36.73 -7.25 61.90
CA GLY A 287 -37.85 -8.11 61.54
C GLY A 287 -37.47 -9.14 60.46
N LYS A 288 -36.69 -8.76 59.45
CA LYS A 288 -36.18 -9.70 58.43
C LYS A 288 -35.25 -10.76 59.02
N ILE A 289 -34.34 -10.36 59.91
CA ILE A 289 -33.43 -11.27 60.63
C ILE A 289 -34.24 -12.32 61.41
N GLN A 290 -35.22 -11.89 62.19
CA GLN A 290 -36.06 -12.78 63.01
C GLN A 290 -36.90 -13.74 62.18
N ARG A 291 -37.30 -13.35 60.96
CA ARG A 291 -38.04 -14.20 60.01
C ARG A 291 -37.15 -15.11 59.16
N GLY A 292 -35.83 -15.02 59.28
CA GLY A 292 -34.89 -15.76 58.45
C GLY A 292 -34.88 -15.31 56.98
N GLU A 293 -35.33 -14.08 56.70
CA GLU A 293 -35.36 -13.51 55.36
C GLU A 293 -33.98 -12.96 54.96
N PRO A 294 -33.60 -13.01 53.67
CA PRO A 294 -32.32 -12.49 53.21
C PRO A 294 -32.22 -10.97 53.44
N ILE A 295 -31.15 -10.57 54.13
CA ILE A 295 -30.89 -9.18 54.52
C ILE A 295 -30.03 -8.50 53.44
N PRO A 296 -30.26 -7.22 53.11
CA PRO A 296 -29.37 -6.48 52.22
C PRO A 296 -27.92 -6.49 52.73
N MET A 297 -26.99 -7.00 51.91
CA MET A 297 -25.57 -7.02 52.27
C MET A 297 -24.98 -5.59 52.28
N PRO A 298 -24.14 -5.25 53.27
CA PRO A 298 -23.41 -3.99 53.26
C PRO A 298 -22.53 -3.89 52.01
N LYS A 299 -22.60 -2.77 51.28
CA LYS A 299 -21.72 -2.54 50.12
C LYS A 299 -20.28 -2.32 50.62
N HIS A 300 -19.34 -3.21 50.25
CA HIS A 300 -17.92 -3.08 50.58
C HIS A 300 -17.38 -1.69 50.22
N ARG A 301 -17.14 -0.86 51.23
CA ARG A 301 -16.53 0.46 51.06
C ARG A 301 -15.02 0.24 51.11
N LYS A 302 -14.39 0.21 49.93
CA LYS A 302 -12.94 0.02 49.79
C LYS A 302 -12.20 0.91 50.77
N THR A 303 -11.22 0.33 51.46
CA THR A 303 -10.40 1.10 52.40
C THR A 303 -9.54 2.10 51.63
N GLN A 304 -9.12 3.18 52.30
CA GLN A 304 -8.26 4.19 51.67
C GLN A 304 -6.96 3.56 51.13
N ALA A 305 -6.40 2.57 51.84
CA ALA A 305 -5.23 1.81 51.40
C ALA A 305 -5.48 0.99 50.12
N GLU A 306 -6.67 0.40 49.95
CA GLU A 306 -7.04 -0.32 48.71
C GLU A 306 -7.20 0.62 47.52
N ILE A 307 -7.75 1.82 47.74
CA ILE A 307 -7.89 2.86 46.71
C ILE A 307 -6.51 3.35 46.26
N ASP A 308 -5.61 3.61 47.21
CA ASP A 308 -4.26 4.10 46.93
C ASP A 308 -3.41 3.03 46.24
N ALA A 309 -3.53 1.76 46.65
CA ALA A 309 -2.88 0.63 45.97
C ALA A 309 -3.39 0.45 44.53
N GLN A 310 -4.70 0.59 44.31
CA GLN A 310 -5.29 0.52 42.97
C GLN A 310 -4.81 1.69 42.08
N ALA A 311 -4.68 2.89 42.65
CA ALA A 311 -4.14 4.05 41.95
C ALA A 311 -2.64 3.90 41.61
N ALA A 312 -1.85 3.33 42.51
CA ALA A 312 -0.43 3.04 42.26
C ALA A 312 -0.24 2.02 41.14
N HIS A 313 -1.00 0.93 41.16
CA HIS A 313 -0.98 -0.09 40.10
C HIS A 313 -1.38 0.50 38.74
N TYR A 314 -2.40 1.36 38.69
CA TYR A 314 -2.81 2.02 37.44
C TYR A 314 -1.72 2.96 36.89
N ARG A 315 -1.02 3.69 37.78
CA ARG A 315 0.12 4.55 37.39
C ARG A 315 1.28 3.75 36.83
N GLU A 316 1.60 2.59 37.40
CA GLU A 316 2.64 1.71 36.87
C GLU A 316 2.28 1.17 35.48
N LEU A 317 1.02 0.78 35.28
CA LEU A 317 0.54 0.28 33.98
C LEU A 317 0.66 1.36 32.90
N LEU A 318 0.33 2.61 33.23
CA LEU A 318 0.51 3.75 32.33
C LEU A 318 1.98 4.03 32.01
N ALA A 319 2.88 3.87 32.99
CA ALA A 319 4.32 4.01 32.77
C ALA A 319 4.85 2.92 31.82
N LYS A 320 4.50 1.64 32.05
CA LYS A 320 4.85 0.52 31.15
C LYS A 320 4.32 0.75 29.73
N LYS A 321 3.08 1.23 29.59
CA LYS A 321 2.50 1.53 28.27
C LYS A 321 3.25 2.65 27.54
N ARG A 322 3.64 3.73 28.25
CA ARG A 322 4.46 4.81 27.68
C ARG A 322 5.84 4.33 27.25
N GLU A 323 6.47 3.45 28.01
CA GLU A 323 7.76 2.87 27.64
C GLU A 323 7.65 1.94 26.42
N GLU A 324 6.59 1.13 26.34
CA GLU A 324 6.33 0.28 25.19
C GLU A 324 6.03 1.10 23.92
N GLU A 325 5.25 2.18 24.05
CA GLU A 325 4.99 3.13 22.97
C GLU A 325 6.27 3.88 22.54
N ALA A 326 7.13 4.27 23.49
CA ALA A 326 8.43 4.88 23.20
C ALA A 326 9.34 3.90 22.45
N LYS A 327 9.40 2.63 22.87
CA LYS A 327 10.15 1.57 22.17
C LYS A 327 9.60 1.30 20.76
N LYS A 328 8.28 1.32 20.56
CA LYS A 328 7.65 1.18 19.24
C LYS A 328 7.88 2.40 18.33
N ASN A 329 7.98 3.60 18.91
CA ASN A 329 8.17 4.84 18.16
C ASN A 329 9.64 5.19 17.87
N ALA A 330 10.60 4.62 18.62
CA ALA A 330 12.03 4.80 18.40
C ALA A 330 12.53 4.45 16.97
N PRO A 331 12.19 3.28 16.38
CA PRO A 331 12.64 2.97 15.01
C PRO A 331 12.01 3.90 13.98
N LYS A 332 10.77 4.37 14.21
CA LYS A 332 10.11 5.35 13.33
C LYS A 332 10.79 6.70 13.38
N ALA A 333 11.24 7.16 14.56
CA ALA A 333 12.00 8.39 14.70
C ALA A 333 13.37 8.30 14.00
N GLN A 334 14.07 7.16 14.13
CA GLN A 334 15.34 6.93 13.44
C GLN A 334 15.17 6.88 11.91
N ALA A 335 14.13 6.20 11.40
CA ALA A 335 13.81 6.16 9.97
C ALA A 335 13.47 7.55 9.42
N LYS A 336 12.75 8.37 10.20
CA LYS A 336 12.43 9.75 9.83
C LYS A 336 13.69 10.62 9.71
N ASN A 337 14.62 10.51 10.67
CA ASN A 337 15.88 11.25 10.64
C ASN A 337 16.77 10.83 9.45
N GLU A 338 16.87 9.53 9.14
CA GLU A 338 17.62 9.06 7.97
C GLU A 338 16.98 9.51 6.65
N LEU A 339 15.64 9.53 6.56
CA LEU A 339 14.92 10.04 5.40
C LEU A 339 15.16 11.55 5.18
N GLU A 340 15.19 12.33 6.26
CA GLU A 340 15.45 13.76 6.22
C GLU A 340 16.88 14.05 5.74
N ARG A 341 17.86 13.27 6.22
CA ARG A 341 19.25 13.34 5.73
C ARG A 341 19.33 13.07 4.22
N ARG A 342 18.63 12.04 3.72
CA ARG A 342 18.62 11.69 2.29
C ARG A 342 17.97 12.79 1.43
N LYS A 343 16.89 13.40 1.92
CA LYS A 343 16.23 14.53 1.25
C LYS A 343 17.18 15.72 1.12
N GLN A 344 17.93 16.03 2.18
CA GLN A 344 18.86 17.15 2.16
C GLN A 344 20.02 16.92 1.17
N VAL A 345 20.60 15.71 1.15
CA VAL A 345 21.62 15.35 0.15
C VAL A 345 21.09 15.46 -1.27
N LEU A 346 19.87 15.00 -1.53
CA LEU A 346 19.24 15.13 -2.85
C LEU A 346 19.00 16.59 -3.23
N ALA A 347 18.53 17.42 -2.30
CA ALA A 347 18.33 18.85 -2.51
C ALA A 347 19.66 19.56 -2.84
N ASP A 348 20.75 19.21 -2.17
CA ASP A 348 22.09 19.75 -2.44
C ASP A 348 22.61 19.34 -3.83
N ILE A 349 22.38 18.09 -4.23
CA ILE A 349 22.72 17.59 -5.57
C ILE A 349 21.93 18.36 -6.64
N GLU A 350 20.62 18.55 -6.42
CA GLU A 350 19.76 19.27 -7.35
C GLU A 350 20.14 20.75 -7.44
N PHE A 351 20.47 21.37 -6.32
CA PHE A 351 20.96 22.74 -6.27
C PHE A 351 22.27 22.90 -7.05
N LYS A 352 23.24 22.00 -6.86
CA LYS A 352 24.50 22.01 -7.63
C LYS A 352 24.26 21.87 -9.14
N LYS A 353 23.37 20.95 -9.55
CA LYS A 353 23.01 20.77 -10.96
C LYS A 353 22.39 22.03 -11.56
N LYS A 354 21.47 22.70 -10.85
CA LYS A 354 20.86 23.96 -11.30
C LYS A 354 21.89 25.06 -11.47
N VAL A 355 22.82 25.21 -10.51
CA VAL A 355 23.90 26.19 -10.61
C VAL A 355 24.80 25.92 -11.80
N GLU A 356 25.14 24.65 -12.05
CA GLU A 356 25.98 24.26 -13.19
C GLU A 356 25.26 24.48 -14.54
N GLU A 357 23.98 24.14 -14.63
CA GLU A 357 23.15 24.37 -15.81
C GLU A 357 22.98 25.88 -16.10
N GLN A 358 22.76 26.68 -15.06
CA GLN A 358 22.63 28.13 -15.18
C GLN A 358 23.93 28.76 -15.69
N LYS A 359 25.09 28.33 -15.17
CA LYS A 359 26.41 28.75 -15.67
C LYS A 359 26.61 28.35 -17.13
N ARG A 360 26.22 27.13 -17.50
CA ARG A 360 26.33 26.65 -18.89
C ARG A 360 25.44 27.46 -19.83
N MET A 361 24.22 27.77 -19.41
CA MET A 361 23.28 28.59 -20.19
C MET A 361 23.83 30.01 -20.39
N GLN A 362 24.38 30.61 -19.33
CA GLN A 362 25.03 31.91 -19.41
C GLN A 362 26.23 31.90 -20.36
N ALA A 363 27.09 30.88 -20.28
CA ALA A 363 28.23 30.73 -21.18
C ALA A 363 27.82 30.59 -22.65
N ILE A 364 26.73 29.85 -22.93
CA ILE A 364 26.18 29.76 -24.29
C ILE A 364 25.69 31.12 -24.78
N GLN A 365 25.01 31.87 -23.91
CA GLN A 365 24.45 33.18 -24.24
C GLN A 365 25.57 34.21 -24.51
N ASP A 366 26.62 34.19 -23.70
CA ASP A 366 27.79 35.03 -23.88
C ASP A 366 28.55 34.69 -25.17
N ALA A 367 28.75 33.40 -25.46
CA ALA A 367 29.36 32.94 -26.71
C ALA A 367 28.54 33.35 -27.95
N GLN A 368 27.20 33.31 -27.86
CA GLN A 368 26.33 33.80 -28.94
C GLN A 368 26.47 35.32 -29.12
N ARG A 369 26.51 36.07 -28.02
CA ARG A 369 26.67 37.53 -28.04
C ARG A 369 28.04 37.95 -28.59
N GLU A 370 29.09 37.20 -28.28
CA GLU A 370 30.43 37.40 -28.84
C GLU A 370 30.45 37.11 -30.35
N LYS A 371 29.89 35.97 -30.80
CA LYS A 371 29.76 35.67 -32.23
C LYS A 371 28.97 36.72 -33.01
N ILE A 372 27.90 37.26 -32.42
CA ILE A 372 27.13 38.36 -33.04
C ILE A 372 28.01 39.61 -33.15
N ARG A 373 28.78 39.93 -32.11
CA ARG A 373 29.68 41.08 -32.09
C ARG A 373 30.78 40.95 -33.14
N GLU A 374 31.43 39.79 -33.22
CA GLU A 374 32.47 39.50 -34.22
C GLU A 374 31.92 39.55 -35.64
N ARG A 375 30.71 39.02 -35.88
CA ARG A 375 30.05 39.11 -37.20
C ARG A 375 29.81 40.57 -37.60
N LEU A 376 29.31 41.38 -36.68
CA LEU A 376 29.04 42.80 -36.91
C LEU A 376 30.32 43.60 -37.15
N GLU A 377 31.40 43.26 -36.45
CA GLU A 377 32.72 43.88 -36.61
C GLU A 377 33.38 43.48 -37.94
N ARG A 378 33.30 42.21 -38.32
CA ARG A 378 33.73 41.70 -39.63
C ARG A 378 32.96 42.35 -40.78
N GLU A 379 31.67 42.59 -40.60
CA GLU A 379 30.84 43.29 -41.59
C GLU A 379 31.26 44.76 -41.73
N LYS A 380 31.53 45.46 -40.62
CA LYS A 380 32.09 46.82 -40.66
C LYS A 380 33.43 46.87 -41.40
N VAL A 381 34.36 45.93 -41.14
CA VAL A 381 35.64 45.85 -41.86
C VAL A 381 35.41 45.62 -43.35
N ARG A 382 34.49 44.73 -43.71
CA ARG A 382 34.15 44.44 -45.11
C ARG A 382 33.59 45.67 -45.82
N GLN A 383 32.69 46.42 -45.19
CA GLN A 383 32.16 47.67 -45.74
C GLN A 383 33.26 48.72 -45.93
N LYS A 384 34.18 48.84 -44.97
CA LYS A 384 35.30 49.78 -45.05
C LYS A 384 36.25 49.47 -46.22
N ILE A 385 36.56 48.19 -46.44
CA ILE A 385 37.36 47.74 -47.59
C ILE A 385 36.62 48.01 -48.91
N GLN A 386 35.30 47.77 -48.94
CA GLN A 386 34.50 48.00 -50.14
C GLN A 386 34.43 49.48 -50.52
N ALA A 387 34.22 50.36 -49.53
CA ALA A 387 34.24 51.80 -49.73
C ALA A 387 35.62 52.29 -50.23
N GLN A 388 36.72 51.83 -49.64
CA GLN A 388 38.07 52.17 -50.11
C GLN A 388 38.34 51.68 -51.55
N ARG A 389 37.91 50.47 -51.90
CA ARG A 389 38.06 49.94 -53.27
C ARG A 389 37.23 50.72 -54.28
N GLU A 390 36.01 51.11 -53.93
CA GLU A 390 35.12 51.89 -54.79
C GLU A 390 35.67 53.31 -55.00
N GLU A 391 36.22 53.92 -53.96
CA GLU A 391 36.89 55.22 -54.04
C GLU A 391 38.14 55.15 -54.92
N GLN A 392 38.99 54.14 -54.77
CA GLN A 392 40.14 53.91 -55.66
C GLN A 392 39.72 53.68 -57.11
N LYS A 393 38.67 52.89 -57.35
CA LYS A 393 38.13 52.66 -58.70
C LYS A 393 37.59 53.96 -59.31
N ARG A 394 36.91 54.79 -58.52
CA ARG A 394 36.40 56.11 -58.94
C ARG A 394 37.54 57.10 -59.20
N ALA A 395 38.62 57.05 -58.43
CA ALA A 395 39.84 57.83 -58.64
C ALA A 395 40.61 57.38 -59.88
N GLN A 396 40.74 56.06 -60.12
CA GLN A 396 41.35 55.49 -61.32
C GLN A 396 40.55 55.82 -62.59
N GLN A 397 39.21 55.81 -62.53
CA GLN A 397 38.39 56.25 -63.66
C GLN A 397 38.59 57.74 -63.95
N LYS A 398 38.73 58.58 -62.92
CA LYS A 398 39.08 60.01 -63.09
C LYS A 398 40.50 60.21 -63.64
N ALA A 399 41.46 59.36 -63.25
CA ALA A 399 42.83 59.39 -63.77
C ALA A 399 42.92 58.86 -65.22
N ALA A 400 42.15 57.83 -65.57
CA ALA A 400 42.08 57.27 -66.92
C ALA A 400 41.44 58.20 -67.96
N SER A 401 40.63 59.17 -67.53
CA SER A 401 40.16 60.27 -68.39
C SER A 401 41.21 61.37 -68.63
N ASN A 402 42.42 61.29 -68.06
CA ASN A 402 43.41 62.37 -68.15
C ASN A 402 44.85 61.95 -68.52
N SER A 403 45.08 60.77 -69.11
CA SER A 403 46.38 60.48 -69.73
C SER A 403 46.31 59.38 -70.81
N ASN A 404 46.49 59.83 -72.05
CA ASN A 404 47.04 59.05 -73.15
C ASN A 404 48.54 58.84 -72.91
N THR A 405 49.07 57.67 -73.28
CA THR A 405 50.48 57.34 -73.67
C THR A 405 51.15 56.17 -72.89
N SER A 406 51.29 55.06 -73.62
CA SER A 406 52.42 54.10 -73.76
C SER A 406 52.98 53.27 -72.59
N SER A 407 52.88 51.95 -72.81
CA SER A 407 53.97 50.92 -72.84
C SER A 407 54.48 50.19 -71.57
N GLN A 408 54.34 48.86 -71.69
CA GLN A 408 55.32 47.78 -71.46
C GLN A 408 55.49 47.10 -70.07
N ASN A 409 55.24 45.77 -70.13
CA ASN A 409 55.92 44.61 -69.53
C ASN A 409 56.21 44.54 -68.02
N SER A 410 55.70 43.49 -67.35
CA SER A 410 56.50 42.29 -67.05
C SER A 410 55.71 41.19 -66.32
N ASN A 411 56.13 39.96 -66.61
CA ASN A 411 55.75 38.64 -66.12
C ASN A 411 55.37 38.51 -64.63
N GLN A 412 54.40 37.62 -64.32
CA GLN A 412 54.70 36.44 -63.50
C GLN A 412 53.60 35.34 -63.56
N SER A 413 54.12 34.13 -63.74
CA SER A 413 53.56 32.78 -63.63
C SER A 413 52.37 32.58 -62.68
N HIS A 414 51.30 31.95 -63.17
CA HIS A 414 50.81 30.63 -62.71
C HIS A 414 49.39 30.37 -63.25
N ASN A 415 49.28 29.45 -64.22
CA ASN A 415 48.13 28.58 -64.43
C ASN A 415 48.62 27.49 -65.40
N SER A 416 48.36 26.21 -65.22
CA SER A 416 47.07 25.61 -64.90
C SER A 416 47.30 24.13 -64.63
N ASN A 417 46.66 23.56 -63.62
CA ASN A 417 46.32 22.14 -63.68
C ASN A 417 44.81 21.99 -63.68
N ALA A 418 44.35 21.48 -64.81
CA ALA A 418 42.98 21.12 -65.09
C ALA A 418 42.55 19.91 -64.25
N ALA A 419 41.25 19.89 -64.04
CA ALA A 419 40.43 18.80 -63.52
C ALA A 419 40.96 17.39 -63.83
N SER A 420 41.07 16.58 -62.78
CA SER A 420 40.78 15.16 -62.85
C SER A 420 39.74 14.84 -61.78
N GLN A 421 38.61 14.30 -62.24
CA GLN A 421 37.47 13.89 -61.43
C GLN A 421 37.90 12.76 -60.50
N ASN A 422 37.66 12.89 -59.20
CA ASN A 422 37.70 11.76 -58.27
C ASN A 422 36.37 11.69 -57.48
N PRO A 423 35.89 10.48 -57.15
CA PRO A 423 34.52 10.21 -56.69
C PRO A 423 34.25 10.81 -55.31
N PRO A 424 32.97 10.94 -54.87
CA PRO A 424 32.64 11.57 -53.60
C PRO A 424 33.28 10.82 -52.43
N THR A 425 34.27 11.43 -51.78
CA THR A 425 34.92 10.87 -50.59
C THR A 425 33.92 10.86 -49.44
N LYS A 426 33.54 9.66 -48.99
CA LYS A 426 32.71 9.45 -47.80
C LYS A 426 33.39 10.15 -46.61
N LYS A 427 32.69 11.12 -45.99
CA LYS A 427 33.15 11.80 -44.78
C LYS A 427 33.42 10.74 -43.70
N VAL A 428 34.67 10.66 -43.21
CA VAL A 428 35.04 9.75 -42.12
C VAL A 428 34.26 10.16 -40.86
N PRO A 429 33.50 9.26 -40.21
CA PRO A 429 32.79 9.56 -38.98
C PRO A 429 33.76 10.03 -37.89
N THR A 430 33.44 11.08 -37.14
CA THR A 430 34.29 11.58 -36.04
C THR A 430 33.95 10.90 -34.70
N GLU A 431 32.75 10.34 -34.57
CA GLU A 431 32.27 9.66 -33.37
C GLU A 431 31.50 8.37 -33.73
N CYS A 432 31.55 7.37 -32.85
CA CYS A 432 30.80 6.12 -32.98
C CYS A 432 29.97 5.89 -31.72
N THR A 433 28.65 5.87 -31.86
CA THR A 433 27.72 5.67 -30.75
C THR A 433 27.21 4.23 -30.75
N LEU A 434 27.51 3.48 -29.69
CA LEU A 434 27.07 2.10 -29.54
C LEU A 434 25.96 2.00 -28.48
N ARG A 435 24.87 1.30 -28.83
CA ARG A 435 23.86 0.85 -27.87
C ARG A 435 24.16 -0.61 -27.51
N LEU A 436 24.48 -0.87 -26.26
CA LEU A 436 24.91 -2.18 -25.77
C LEU A 436 23.74 -2.86 -25.05
N GLN A 437 23.00 -3.74 -25.73
CA GLN A 437 21.85 -4.43 -25.16
C GLN A 437 22.31 -5.63 -24.32
N MET A 438 22.13 -5.53 -23.02
CA MET A 438 22.54 -6.52 -22.02
C MET A 438 21.46 -7.60 -21.79
N PRO A 439 21.81 -8.75 -21.20
CA PRO A 439 20.84 -9.82 -20.90
C PRO A 439 19.80 -9.44 -19.84
N ASP A 440 20.10 -8.46 -18.99
CA ASP A 440 19.19 -7.91 -17.98
C ASP A 440 18.14 -6.93 -18.57
N GLY A 441 18.15 -6.74 -19.89
CA GLY A 441 17.28 -5.82 -20.61
C GLY A 441 17.78 -4.37 -20.61
N SER A 442 18.86 -4.05 -19.89
CA SER A 442 19.48 -2.73 -19.92
C SER A 442 20.16 -2.48 -21.27
N ALA A 443 20.18 -1.22 -21.71
CA ALA A 443 20.77 -0.86 -23.01
C ALA A 443 21.57 0.44 -22.95
N PRO A 444 22.69 0.49 -22.18
CA PRO A 444 23.53 1.68 -22.10
C PRO A 444 23.99 2.14 -23.50
N ILE A 445 23.94 3.46 -23.70
CA ILE A 445 24.41 4.12 -24.93
C ILE A 445 25.74 4.77 -24.60
N GLN A 446 26.81 4.31 -25.24
CA GLN A 446 28.16 4.80 -25.01
C GLN A 446 28.78 5.33 -26.31
N LYS A 447 29.53 6.42 -26.19
CA LYS A 447 30.29 7.01 -27.29
C LYS A 447 31.74 6.55 -27.26
N PHE A 448 32.25 6.19 -28.43
CA PHE A 448 33.62 5.75 -28.68
C PHE A 448 34.20 6.51 -29.88
N THR A 449 35.52 6.53 -30.01
CA THR A 449 36.20 7.05 -31.20
C THR A 449 36.29 5.97 -32.28
N PRO A 450 36.32 6.33 -33.58
CA PRO A 450 36.39 5.35 -34.67
C PRO A 450 37.60 4.40 -34.61
N GLN A 451 38.69 4.84 -33.97
CA GLN A 451 39.96 4.10 -33.84
C GLN A 451 39.96 3.12 -32.66
N GLN A 452 39.02 3.25 -31.71
CA GLN A 452 38.91 2.31 -30.59
C GLN A 452 38.53 0.93 -31.10
N THR A 453 38.92 -0.10 -30.36
CA THR A 453 38.71 -1.49 -30.73
C THR A 453 37.50 -2.08 -30.02
N LEU A 454 37.00 -3.21 -30.50
CA LEU A 454 35.92 -3.93 -29.81
C LEU A 454 36.37 -4.44 -28.42
N LEU A 455 37.67 -4.69 -28.22
CA LEU A 455 38.26 -4.95 -26.91
C LEU A 455 38.12 -3.77 -25.93
N ASP A 456 38.21 -2.53 -26.42
CA ASP A 456 38.02 -1.35 -25.56
C ASP A 456 36.56 -1.20 -25.12
N VAL A 457 35.61 -1.63 -25.96
CA VAL A 457 34.20 -1.76 -25.59
C VAL A 457 34.02 -2.82 -24.51
N GLU A 458 34.68 -3.97 -24.63
CA GLU A 458 34.67 -5.01 -23.61
C GLU A 458 35.23 -4.51 -22.26
N LYS A 459 36.39 -3.83 -22.28
CA LYS A 459 36.98 -3.23 -21.07
C LYS A 459 36.02 -2.22 -20.43
N TRP A 460 35.36 -1.40 -21.23
CA TRP A 460 34.38 -0.44 -20.74
C TRP A 460 33.20 -1.14 -20.06
N ILE A 461 32.69 -2.24 -20.64
CA ILE A 461 31.63 -3.06 -20.04
C ILE A 461 32.07 -3.62 -18.70
N ARG A 462 33.26 -4.22 -18.63
CA ARG A 462 33.81 -4.78 -17.37
C ARG A 462 33.97 -3.73 -16.27
N ALA A 463 34.32 -2.49 -16.63
CA ALA A 463 34.49 -1.40 -15.68
C ALA A 463 33.17 -0.78 -15.19
N ASN A 464 32.13 -0.74 -16.03
CA ASN A 464 30.89 0.01 -15.75
C ASN A 464 29.68 -0.89 -15.46
N ILE A 465 29.76 -2.19 -15.75
CA ILE A 465 28.65 -3.14 -15.59
C ILE A 465 29.06 -4.26 -14.62
N PRO A 466 28.64 -4.22 -13.35
CA PRO A 466 29.01 -5.21 -12.34
C PRO A 466 28.64 -6.64 -12.72
N ALA A 467 27.52 -6.84 -13.41
CA ALA A 467 27.04 -8.15 -13.85
C ALA A 467 27.97 -8.86 -14.86
N SER A 468 28.92 -8.14 -15.45
CA SER A 468 29.90 -8.67 -16.41
C SER A 468 31.23 -9.10 -15.77
N GLN A 469 31.39 -8.90 -14.45
CA GLN A 469 32.59 -9.34 -13.71
C GLN A 469 32.72 -10.86 -13.78
N ASN A 470 33.92 -11.35 -14.14
CA ASN A 470 34.28 -12.77 -14.28
C ASN A 470 33.47 -13.60 -15.30
N LYS A 471 32.74 -12.96 -16.24
CA LYS A 471 32.05 -13.66 -17.34
C LYS A 471 32.77 -13.48 -18.68
N VAL A 472 32.55 -14.42 -19.59
CA VAL A 472 33.00 -14.31 -20.98
C VAL A 472 32.02 -13.40 -21.72
N ILE A 473 32.52 -12.34 -22.33
CA ILE A 473 31.71 -11.36 -23.04
C ILE A 473 31.77 -11.67 -24.53
N SER A 474 30.61 -11.85 -25.16
CA SER A 474 30.49 -12.01 -26.60
C SER A 474 29.52 -10.98 -27.18
N PHE A 475 29.78 -10.56 -28.42
CA PHE A 475 29.01 -9.53 -29.11
C PHE A 475 28.31 -10.11 -30.34
N GLU A 476 27.06 -9.72 -30.56
CA GLU A 476 26.33 -10.03 -31.81
C GLU A 476 25.47 -8.83 -32.26
N MET A 477 25.26 -8.67 -33.57
CA MET A 477 24.25 -7.76 -34.13
C MET A 477 23.06 -8.57 -34.63
N THR A 478 21.88 -7.97 -34.59
CA THR A 478 20.65 -8.58 -35.11
C THR A 478 20.44 -8.28 -36.60
N PHE A 479 20.90 -7.13 -37.10
CA PHE A 479 20.75 -6.75 -38.50
C PHE A 479 21.88 -5.81 -39.00
N PRO A 480 22.69 -6.22 -40.00
CA PRO A 480 22.84 -7.60 -40.46
C PRO A 480 23.29 -8.51 -39.31
N ARG A 481 22.89 -9.78 -39.32
CA ARG A 481 23.28 -10.70 -38.25
C ARG A 481 24.79 -10.97 -38.34
N THR A 482 25.54 -10.45 -37.39
CA THR A 482 26.99 -10.66 -37.28
C THR A 482 27.32 -11.14 -35.88
N ILE A 483 28.18 -12.16 -35.78
CA ILE A 483 28.68 -12.68 -34.52
C ILE A 483 30.17 -12.36 -34.49
N PHE A 484 30.62 -11.63 -33.47
CA PHE A 484 32.01 -11.23 -33.36
C PHE A 484 32.81 -12.33 -32.64
N THR A 485 33.71 -12.98 -33.37
CA THR A 485 34.70 -13.92 -32.83
C THR A 485 35.91 -13.19 -32.24
N ASN A 486 36.81 -13.90 -31.55
CA ASN A 486 38.03 -13.33 -30.95
C ASN A 486 38.89 -12.52 -31.94
N ASP A 487 38.92 -12.92 -33.22
CA ASP A 487 39.68 -12.21 -34.27
C ASP A 487 39.16 -10.78 -34.55
N HIS A 488 37.92 -10.49 -34.13
CA HIS A 488 37.30 -9.18 -34.31
C HIS A 488 37.60 -8.22 -33.13
N PHE A 489 38.06 -8.73 -31.99
CA PHE A 489 38.29 -7.91 -30.79
C PHE A 489 39.40 -6.88 -30.99
N ASN A 490 40.37 -7.18 -31.85
CA ASN A 490 41.50 -6.31 -32.17
C ASN A 490 41.24 -5.34 -33.34
N LYS A 491 40.07 -5.42 -34.00
CA LYS A 491 39.72 -4.54 -35.11
C LYS A 491 39.08 -3.24 -34.59
N SER A 492 39.29 -2.14 -35.30
CA SER A 492 38.70 -0.85 -34.93
C SER A 492 37.19 -0.85 -35.16
N LEU A 493 36.45 -0.01 -34.43
CA LEU A 493 35.01 0.16 -34.62
C LEU A 493 34.67 0.65 -36.03
N LEU A 494 35.58 1.39 -36.68
CA LEU A 494 35.43 1.80 -38.07
C LEU A 494 35.57 0.61 -39.04
N ASP A 495 36.58 -0.26 -38.84
CA ASP A 495 36.81 -1.44 -39.67
C ASP A 495 35.69 -2.46 -39.55
N LEU A 496 35.08 -2.56 -38.37
CA LEU A 496 33.91 -3.40 -38.09
C LEU A 496 32.59 -2.79 -38.60
N GLN A 497 32.63 -1.63 -39.26
CA GLN A 497 31.45 -0.90 -39.77
C GLN A 497 30.43 -0.56 -38.68
N LEU A 498 30.88 -0.40 -37.43
CA LEU A 498 30.01 -0.08 -36.29
C LEU A 498 29.72 1.43 -36.16
N CYS A 499 30.43 2.26 -36.92
CA CYS A 499 30.27 3.71 -36.96
C CYS A 499 29.30 4.15 -38.08
N PRO A 500 28.51 5.22 -37.92
CA PRO A 500 28.50 6.16 -36.79
C PRO A 500 27.60 5.75 -35.62
N ARG A 501 26.64 4.83 -35.84
CA ARG A 501 25.74 4.35 -34.79
C ARG A 501 25.35 2.90 -35.03
N SER A 502 25.54 2.06 -34.02
CA SER A 502 25.20 0.63 -34.09
C SER A 502 24.62 0.12 -32.77
N GLN A 503 23.94 -1.02 -32.82
CA GLN A 503 23.44 -1.73 -31.65
C GLN A 503 24.12 -3.09 -31.57
N LEU A 504 24.73 -3.38 -30.43
CA LEU A 504 25.36 -4.67 -30.13
C LEU A 504 24.55 -5.34 -29.02
N MET A 505 24.18 -6.59 -29.23
CA MET A 505 23.73 -7.48 -28.17
C MET A 505 24.95 -8.01 -27.44
N VAL A 506 24.95 -7.91 -26.12
CA VAL A 506 26.01 -8.38 -25.25
C VAL A 506 25.53 -9.67 -24.60
N LYS A 507 26.23 -10.77 -24.85
CA LYS A 507 26.00 -12.05 -24.19
C LYS A 507 27.09 -12.26 -23.15
N LEU A 508 26.65 -12.55 -21.93
CA LEU A 508 27.51 -12.90 -20.81
C LEU A 508 27.39 -14.41 -20.62
N VAL A 509 28.44 -15.14 -21.00
CA VAL A 509 28.55 -16.60 -20.86
C VAL A 509 29.33 -16.94 -19.61
#